data_AF-A0AA86JBC7-F1
#
_entry.id   AF-A0AA86JBC7-F1
#
_cell.length_a   1.000
_cell.length_b   1.000
_cell.length_c   1.000
_cell.angle_alpha   90.00
_cell.angle_beta   90.00
_cell.angle_gamma   90.00
#
_symmetry.space_group_name_H-M   'P 1'
#
loop_
_entity.id
_entity.type
_entity.pdbx_description
1 polymer ?
#
loop_
_entity_poly.entity_id
_entity_poly.type
_entity_poly.pdbx_seq_one_letter_code
_entity_poly.pdbx_strand_id
1 'polypeptide(L)'
;MKINKNDIKKVCIDDFAIRKRKTYGTVLIDIENNTIIDMIDSREYNDIVSWLSTYPNIEVFSRDGSITYSSAIATSYPKAIQVSDRFHILKNLTSYCTNYLSKYLKDKIYIETENLSKIDTRILTNSQKK
;
A
#
# COMPACT_ATOMS: atom_id res chain seq x y z
N MET A 1 -26.10 -2.37 0.16
CA MET A 1 -26.06 -2.11 1.61
C MET A 1 -25.86 -0.61 1.81
N LYS A 2 -26.74 0.08 2.54
CA LYS A 2 -26.61 1.53 2.78
C LYS A 2 -25.70 1.71 3.99
N ILE A 3 -24.52 2.31 3.80
CA ILE A 3 -23.61 2.58 4.91
C ILE A 3 -24.02 3.90 5.56
N ASN A 4 -24.20 3.90 6.87
CA ASN A 4 -24.51 5.09 7.64
C ASN A 4 -23.20 5.83 7.95
N LYS A 5 -22.99 6.99 7.33
CA LYS A 5 -21.77 7.79 7.51
C LYS A 5 -21.55 8.25 8.95
N ASN A 6 -22.61 8.34 9.76
CA ASN A 6 -22.51 8.74 11.17
C ASN A 6 -21.81 7.70 12.04
N ASP A 7 -21.82 6.43 11.63
CA ASP A 7 -21.26 5.34 12.44
C ASP A 7 -19.77 5.12 12.14
N ILE A 8 -19.24 5.80 11.11
CA ILE A 8 -17.86 5.66 10.65
C ILE A 8 -16.94 6.56 11.47
N LYS A 9 -16.04 5.94 12.23
CA LYS A 9 -15.06 6.64 13.08
C LYS A 9 -13.60 6.39 12.71
N LYS A 10 -13.27 5.21 12.21
CA LYS A 10 -11.90 4.81 11.88
C LYS A 10 -11.84 4.28 10.47
N VAL A 11 -11.03 4.90 9.63
CA VAL A 11 -11.00 4.60 8.21
C VAL A 11 -9.59 4.41 7.71
N CYS A 12 -9.43 3.57 6.69
CA CYS A 12 -8.25 3.52 5.85
C CYS A 12 -8.53 4.24 4.53
N ILE A 13 -7.58 5.06 4.08
CA ILE A 13 -7.62 5.72 2.78
C ILE A 13 -6.39 5.28 1.96
N ASP A 14 -6.64 4.78 0.75
CA ASP A 14 -5.59 4.29 -0.14
C ASP A 14 -5.95 4.52 -1.62
N ASP A 15 -4.95 4.38 -2.49
CA ASP A 15 -5.16 4.40 -3.94
C ASP A 15 -5.55 3.03 -4.50
N PHE A 16 -6.39 3.03 -5.54
CA PHE A 16 -6.68 1.83 -6.31
C PHE A 16 -6.54 2.11 -7.80
N ALA A 17 -5.99 1.14 -8.53
CA ALA A 17 -5.83 1.29 -9.97
C ALA A 17 -7.13 0.91 -10.69
N ILE A 18 -7.75 1.88 -11.36
CA ILE A 18 -8.86 1.65 -12.29
C ILE A 18 -8.31 1.09 -13.61
N ARG A 19 -7.23 1.70 -14.09
CA ARG A 19 -6.43 1.19 -15.20
C ARG A 19 -4.97 1.26 -14.80
N LYS A 20 -4.37 0.07 -14.65
CA LYS A 20 -2.98 -0.10 -14.20
C LYS A 20 -2.04 0.87 -14.93
N ARG A 21 -1.26 1.66 -14.16
CA ARG A 21 -0.31 2.67 -14.64
C ARG A 21 -0.91 3.83 -15.44
N LYS A 22 -2.22 4.06 -15.39
CA LYS A 22 -2.87 5.15 -16.12
C LYS A 22 -3.82 5.96 -15.26
N THR A 23 -4.81 5.31 -14.65
CA THR A 23 -5.85 6.00 -13.86
C THR A 23 -6.00 5.32 -12.51
N TYR A 24 -6.08 6.14 -11.48
CA TYR A 24 -6.15 5.73 -10.09
C TYR A 24 -7.25 6.53 -9.41
N GLY A 25 -8.05 5.85 -8.59
CA GLY A 25 -9.00 6.47 -7.69
C GLY A 25 -8.55 6.32 -6.23
N THR A 26 -9.39 6.81 -5.33
CA THR A 26 -9.21 6.73 -3.88
C THR A 26 -10.32 5.87 -3.28
N VAL A 27 -9.97 4.96 -2.37
CA VAL A 27 -10.92 4.11 -1.63
C VAL A 27 -10.91 4.47 -0.15
N LEU A 28 -12.10 4.45 0.47
CA LEU A 28 -12.28 4.55 1.91
C LEU A 28 -12.77 3.21 2.45
N ILE A 29 -12.08 2.69 3.47
CA ILE A 29 -12.39 1.40 4.09
C ILE A 29 -12.67 1.64 5.56
N ASP A 30 -13.74 1.04 6.09
CA ASP A 30 -13.98 0.99 7.53
C ASP A 30 -12.99 0.02 8.16
N ILE A 31 -12.16 0.49 9.08
CA ILE A 31 -11.17 -0.35 9.76
C ILE A 31 -11.86 -1.34 10.70
N GLU A 32 -12.96 -0.96 11.35
CA GLU A 32 -13.61 -1.79 12.35
C GLU A 32 -14.33 -2.97 11.68
N ASN A 33 -15.02 -2.70 10.58
CA ASN A 33 -15.82 -3.69 9.87
C ASN A 33 -15.08 -4.37 8.70
N ASN A 34 -13.89 -3.89 8.32
CA ASN A 34 -13.14 -4.34 7.14
C ASN A 34 -13.96 -4.28 5.85
N THR A 35 -14.78 -3.25 5.70
CA THR A 35 -15.67 -3.06 4.55
C THR A 35 -15.30 -1.81 3.78
N ILE A 36 -15.35 -1.88 2.45
CA ILE A 36 -15.28 -0.69 1.59
C ILE A 36 -16.51 0.18 1.88
N ILE A 37 -16.27 1.42 2.28
CA ILE A 37 -17.32 2.40 2.55
C ILE A 37 -17.71 3.13 1.28
N ASP A 38 -16.71 3.63 0.57
CA ASP A 38 -16.91 4.55 -0.55
C ASP A 38 -15.64 4.66 -1.40
N MET A 39 -15.79 5.12 -2.63
CA MET A 39 -14.71 5.24 -3.61
C MET A 39 -14.96 6.43 -4.53
N ILE A 40 -13.90 7.13 -4.89
CA ILE A 40 -13.95 8.21 -5.90
C ILE A 40 -12.88 8.01 -6.96
N ASP A 41 -13.19 8.38 -8.20
CA ASP A 41 -12.26 8.37 -9.34
C ASP A 41 -11.43 9.67 -9.38
N SER A 42 -10.78 9.98 -8.26
CA SER A 42 -9.86 11.11 -8.15
C SER A 42 -8.86 10.87 -7.03
N ARG A 43 -7.70 11.53 -7.16
CA ARG A 43 -6.66 11.66 -6.14
C ARG A 43 -6.34 13.12 -5.83
N GLU A 44 -7.06 14.03 -6.46
CA GLU A 44 -6.78 15.46 -6.38
C GLU A 44 -7.21 16.00 -5.03
N TYR A 45 -6.35 16.82 -4.44
CA TYR A 45 -6.51 17.34 -3.08
C TYR A 45 -7.92 17.91 -2.81
N ASN A 46 -8.44 18.76 -3.71
CA ASN A 46 -9.74 19.41 -3.53
C ASN A 46 -10.90 18.41 -3.54
N ASP A 47 -10.80 17.37 -4.37
CA ASP A 47 -11.81 16.32 -4.47
C ASP A 47 -11.82 15.47 -3.20
N ILE A 48 -10.62 15.10 -2.70
CA ILE A 48 -10.49 14.38 -1.43
C ILE A 48 -11.06 15.20 -0.26
N VAL A 49 -10.72 16.49 -0.16
CA VAL A 49 -11.24 17.36 0.91
C VAL A 49 -12.77 17.44 0.86
N SER A 50 -13.33 17.70 -0.31
CA SER A 50 -14.79 17.82 -0.49
C SER A 50 -15.48 16.51 -0.14
N TRP A 51 -14.92 15.38 -0.57
CA TRP A 51 -15.44 14.05 -0.31
C TRP A 51 -15.36 13.64 1.17
N LEU A 52 -14.21 13.83 1.82
CA LEU A 52 -14.02 13.53 3.24
C LEU A 52 -14.93 14.37 4.15
N SER A 53 -15.22 15.61 3.74
CA SER A 53 -16.13 16.52 4.45
C SER A 53 -17.59 16.03 4.45
N THR A 54 -17.94 15.04 3.62
CA THR A 54 -19.28 14.42 3.63
C THR A 54 -19.47 13.42 4.77
N TYR A 55 -18.39 13.05 5.47
CA TYR A 55 -18.43 12.27 6.68
C TYR A 55 -18.40 13.23 7.88
N PRO A 56 -19.15 12.96 8.97
CA PRO A 56 -19.21 13.91 10.08
C PRO A 56 -18.25 13.56 11.23
N ASN A 57 -17.88 12.28 11.40
CA ASN A 57 -17.41 11.75 12.69
C ASN A 57 -16.09 10.97 12.61
N ILE A 58 -15.29 11.13 11.55
CA ILE A 58 -14.04 10.38 11.44
C ILE A 58 -13.01 10.93 12.42
N GLU A 59 -12.47 10.04 13.26
CA GLU A 59 -11.52 10.36 14.33
C GLU A 59 -10.12 9.85 14.01
N VAL A 60 -10.01 8.75 13.23
CA VAL A 60 -8.73 8.09 12.92
C VAL A 60 -8.65 7.74 11.44
N PHE A 61 -7.54 8.10 10.82
CA PHE A 61 -7.18 7.72 9.45
C PHE A 61 -5.93 6.84 9.45
N SER A 62 -6.03 5.62 8.94
CA SER A 62 -4.88 4.88 8.41
C SER A 62 -4.66 5.32 6.97
N ARG A 63 -3.43 5.63 6.58
CA ARG A 63 -3.11 6.04 5.21
C ARG A 63 -1.75 5.54 4.75
N ASP A 64 -1.57 5.52 3.44
CA ASP A 64 -0.25 5.38 2.82
C ASP A 64 0.66 6.59 3.11
N GLY A 65 1.84 6.59 2.49
CA GLY A 65 2.82 7.69 2.58
C GLY A 65 2.44 8.95 1.79
N SER A 66 1.23 9.07 1.24
CA SER A 66 0.83 10.20 0.39
C SER A 66 0.78 11.52 1.16
N ILE A 67 1.56 12.50 0.67
CA ILE A 67 1.52 13.88 1.16
C ILE A 67 0.14 14.49 0.88
N THR A 68 -0.43 14.21 -0.30
CA THR A 68 -1.75 14.73 -0.71
C THR A 68 -2.84 14.29 0.26
N TYR A 69 -2.89 13.01 0.62
CA TYR A 69 -3.87 12.53 1.60
C TYR A 69 -3.59 13.10 2.99
N SER A 70 -2.33 13.17 3.41
CA SER A 70 -1.97 13.78 4.69
C SER A 70 -2.50 15.20 4.84
N SER A 71 -2.32 16.02 3.78
CA SER A 71 -2.80 17.40 3.74
C SER A 71 -4.32 17.47 3.67
N ALA A 72 -4.97 16.68 2.80
CA ALA A 72 -6.42 16.69 2.66
C ALA A 72 -7.13 16.28 3.96
N ILE A 73 -6.59 15.28 4.67
CA ILE A 73 -7.09 14.88 6.00
C ILE A 73 -6.86 15.98 7.01
N ALA A 74 -5.68 16.61 7.05
CA ALA A 74 -5.42 17.70 8.00
C ALA A 74 -6.35 18.90 7.79
N THR A 75 -6.76 19.18 6.55
CA THR A 75 -7.71 20.23 6.22
C THR A 75 -9.15 19.87 6.57
N SER A 76 -9.59 18.65 6.24
CA SER A 76 -10.97 18.21 6.49
C SER A 76 -11.22 17.81 7.96
N TYR A 77 -10.22 17.24 8.62
CA TYR A 77 -10.24 16.79 10.00
C TYR A 77 -8.98 17.20 10.77
N PRO A 78 -8.84 18.47 11.17
CA PRO A 78 -7.65 18.97 11.86
C PRO A 78 -7.31 18.28 13.19
N LYS A 79 -8.31 17.63 13.81
CA LYS A 79 -8.16 16.90 15.08
C LYS A 79 -8.04 15.39 14.92
N ALA A 80 -8.18 14.86 13.70
CA ALA A 80 -8.10 13.42 13.49
C ALA A 80 -6.66 12.91 13.62
N ILE A 81 -6.54 11.70 14.16
CA ILE A 81 -5.26 11.02 14.29
C ILE A 81 -4.92 10.37 12.95
N GLN A 82 -3.75 10.70 12.40
CA GLN A 82 -3.24 10.06 11.20
C GLN A 82 -2.20 9.00 11.56
N VAL A 83 -2.43 7.78 11.10
CA VAL A 83 -1.58 6.61 11.33
C VAL A 83 -1.05 6.13 9.98
N SER A 84 0.25 5.86 9.91
CA SER A 84 0.84 5.25 8.72
C SER A 84 0.51 3.76 8.66
N ASP A 85 0.07 3.32 7.48
CA ASP A 85 -0.22 1.91 7.24
C ASP A 85 1.04 1.04 7.37
N ARG A 86 0.92 -0.04 8.14
CA ARG A 86 1.99 -1.00 8.43
C ARG A 86 2.54 -1.67 7.17
N PHE A 87 1.69 -1.98 6.18
CA PHE A 87 2.12 -2.58 4.93
C PHE A 87 3.09 -1.66 4.19
N HIS A 88 2.77 -0.37 4.09
CA HIS A 88 3.63 0.60 3.41
C HIS A 88 4.96 0.79 4.15
N ILE A 89 4.96 0.80 5.48
CA ILE A 89 6.19 0.86 6.28
C ILE A 89 7.10 -0.34 5.97
N LEU A 90 6.56 -1.56 6.03
CA LEU A 90 7.34 -2.77 5.78
C LEU A 90 7.83 -2.86 4.33
N LYS A 91 6.97 -2.51 3.36
CA LYS A 91 7.31 -2.45 1.94
C LYS A 91 8.44 -1.46 1.67
N ASN A 92 8.38 -0.27 2.26
CA ASN A 92 9.41 0.74 2.07
C ASN A 92 10.74 0.30 2.72
N LEU A 93 10.70 -0.21 3.95
CA LEU A 93 11.88 -0.72 4.63
C LEU A 93 12.56 -1.82 3.81
N THR A 94 11.81 -2.85 3.41
CA THR A 94 12.34 -3.96 2.62
C THR A 94 12.88 -3.51 1.27
N SER A 95 12.21 -2.56 0.61
CA SER A 95 12.70 -1.98 -0.65
C SER A 95 14.01 -1.22 -0.45
N TYR A 96 14.14 -0.40 0.61
CA TYR A 96 15.37 0.32 0.90
C TYR A 96 16.53 -0.62 1.27
N CYS A 97 16.27 -1.63 2.10
CA CYS A 97 17.28 -2.65 2.41
C CYS A 97 17.74 -3.38 1.13
N THR A 98 16.80 -3.77 0.26
CA THR A 98 17.12 -4.44 -1.01
C THR A 98 17.99 -3.55 -1.90
N ASN A 99 17.60 -2.28 -2.07
CA ASN A 99 18.33 -1.30 -2.88
C ASN A 99 19.72 -0.96 -2.29
N TYR A 100 19.88 -1.05 -0.97
CA TYR A 100 21.16 -0.86 -0.33
C TYR A 100 22.07 -2.07 -0.55
N LEU A 101 21.57 -3.28 -0.27
CA LEU A 101 22.33 -4.52 -0.40
C LEU A 101 22.75 -4.80 -1.85
N SER A 102 21.91 -4.48 -2.83
CA SER A 102 22.25 -4.65 -4.25
C SER A 102 23.45 -3.82 -4.72
N LYS A 103 23.85 -2.79 -3.97
CA LYS A 103 25.08 -2.02 -4.26
C LYS A 103 26.35 -2.77 -3.88
N TYR A 104 26.26 -3.72 -2.95
CA TYR A 104 27.41 -4.43 -2.37
C TYR A 104 27.45 -5.91 -2.76
N LEU A 105 26.30 -6.52 -2.97
CA LEU A 105 26.20 -7.91 -3.40
C LEU A 105 26.29 -7.98 -4.92
N LYS A 106 27.14 -8.87 -5.43
CA LYS A 106 27.20 -9.15 -6.86
C LYS A 106 25.92 -9.86 -7.28
N ASP A 107 25.31 -9.43 -8.39
CA ASP A 107 24.14 -10.10 -8.99
C ASP A 107 24.39 -11.59 -9.30
N LYS A 108 25.67 -11.98 -9.43
CA LYS A 108 26.12 -13.34 -9.68
C LYS A 108 27.19 -13.73 -8.69
N ILE A 109 26.93 -14.78 -7.93
CA ILE A 109 27.93 -15.47 -7.11
C ILE A 109 28.38 -16.68 -7.89
N TYR A 110 29.65 -16.72 -8.28
CA TYR A 110 30.25 -17.90 -8.85
C TYR A 110 30.61 -18.84 -7.70
N ILE A 111 30.02 -20.03 -7.71
CA ILE A 111 30.36 -21.09 -6.75
C ILE A 111 31.45 -21.93 -7.42
N GLU A 112 32.67 -21.84 -6.93
CA GLU A 112 33.72 -22.80 -7.31
C GLU A 112 33.28 -24.18 -6.87
N THR A 113 33.10 -25.05 -7.84
CA THR A 113 32.61 -26.41 -7.65
C THR A 113 33.77 -27.36 -7.87
N GLU A 114 34.65 -27.46 -6.88
CA GLU A 114 35.80 -28.37 -6.93
C GLU A 114 35.41 -29.87 -6.93
N ASN A 115 34.13 -30.23 -6.83
CA ASN A 115 33.66 -31.63 -6.85
C ASN A 115 32.24 -31.83 -7.42
N LEU A 116 31.99 -31.40 -8.66
CA LEU A 116 30.72 -31.67 -9.37
C LEU A 116 30.53 -33.13 -9.83
N SER A 117 31.55 -33.99 -9.73
CA SER A 117 31.46 -35.40 -10.14
C SER A 117 30.55 -36.26 -9.25
N LYS A 118 29.97 -35.71 -8.18
CA LYS A 118 29.09 -36.42 -7.23
C LYS A 118 27.70 -35.81 -7.07
N ILE A 119 27.36 -34.74 -7.79
CA ILE A 119 26.04 -34.10 -7.65
C ILE A 119 25.09 -34.74 -8.68
N ASP A 120 24.09 -35.47 -8.19
CA ASP A 120 23.04 -36.06 -9.03
C ASP A 120 22.26 -34.95 -9.73
N THR A 121 22.49 -34.80 -11.04
CA THR A 121 21.95 -33.75 -11.89
C THR A 121 20.42 -33.83 -12.06
N ARG A 122 19.76 -34.88 -11.55
CA ARG A 122 18.30 -35.03 -11.57
C ARG A 122 17.56 -34.04 -10.67
N ILE A 123 18.22 -33.46 -9.67
CA ILE A 123 17.56 -32.57 -8.69
C ILE A 123 17.38 -31.14 -9.23
N LEU A 124 18.16 -30.73 -10.24
CA LEU A 124 18.22 -29.33 -10.70
C LEU A 124 17.31 -29.01 -11.90
N THR A 125 16.62 -29.99 -12.49
CA THR A 125 15.70 -29.74 -13.61
C THR A 125 14.26 -30.02 -13.21
N ASN A 126 13.66 -29.12 -12.43
CA ASN A 126 12.21 -28.93 -12.42
C ASN A 126 11.87 -27.44 -12.27
N SER A 127 12.26 -26.68 -13.29
CA SER A 127 11.55 -25.45 -13.66
C SER A 127 11.06 -25.64 -15.09
N GLN A 128 10.00 -26.44 -15.24
CA GLN A 128 9.18 -26.40 -16.45
C GLN A 128 8.33 -25.13 -16.37
N LYS A 129 8.63 -24.24 -17.33
CA LYS A 129 7.80 -23.13 -17.80
C LYS A 129 6.30 -23.45 -17.71
N LYS A 130 5.56 -22.56 -17.05
CA LYS A 130 4.22 -22.15 -17.48
C LYS A 130 4.16 -20.63 -17.40
#